data_AF-A0AAE3XMF1-F1
#
_entry.id   AF-A0AAE3XMF1-F1
#
_cell.length_a   1.000
_cell.length_b   1.000
_cell.length_c   1.000
_cell.angle_alpha   90.00
_cell.angle_beta   90.00
_cell.angle_gamma   90.00
#
_symmetry.space_group_name_H-M   'P 1'
#
loop_
_entity.id
_entity.type
_entity.pdbx_description
1 polymer ?
#
loop_
_entity_poly.entity_id
_entity_poly.type
_entity_poly.pdbx_seq_one_letter_code
_entity_poly.pdbx_strand_id
1 'polypeptide(L)'
;MKNLFSILILSLFATFAMAQSEDEKIELKNVEASCGQCNFGLEGKGCNLAVKIDGKAYFVDNVGINQHGNSHGEHGYCMAIRKADIKGKIVDGRFKAKKFDLHPAK
;
A
#
# COMPACT_ATOMS: atom_id res chain seq x y z
N MET A 1 -45.42 -23.93 26.44
CA MET A 1 -44.82 -23.23 25.28
C MET A 1 -44.15 -21.93 25.73
N LYS A 2 -43.02 -22.00 26.45
CA LYS A 2 -42.30 -20.79 26.89
C LYS A 2 -40.78 -20.89 26.78
N ASN A 3 -40.25 -22.04 26.33
CA ASN A 3 -38.83 -22.33 26.44
C ASN A 3 -38.17 -22.58 25.07
N LEU A 4 -38.91 -22.41 23.97
CA LEU A 4 -38.41 -22.68 22.62
C LEU A 4 -37.87 -21.43 21.92
N PHE A 5 -38.15 -20.22 22.44
CA PHE A 5 -37.72 -18.96 21.83
C PHE A 5 -36.35 -18.46 22.32
N SER A 6 -35.79 -19.02 23.40
CA SER A 6 -34.51 -18.55 23.97
C SER A 6 -33.25 -19.14 23.33
N ILE A 7 -33.37 -20.10 22.41
CA ILE A 7 -32.20 -20.76 21.81
C ILE A 7 -31.79 -20.12 20.47
N LEU A 8 -32.65 -19.32 19.84
CA LEU A 8 -32.40 -18.80 18.48
C LEU A 8 -31.53 -17.52 18.44
N ILE A 9 -31.20 -16.91 19.58
CA ILE A 9 -30.47 -15.62 19.63
C ILE A 9 -28.96 -15.81 19.91
N LEU A 10 -28.52 -16.99 20.36
CA LEU A 10 -27.12 -17.20 20.76
C LEU A 10 -26.19 -17.69 19.64
N SER A 11 -26.69 -18.00 18.45
CA SER A 11 -25.87 -18.54 17.35
C SER A 11 -25.36 -17.51 16.35
N LEU A 12 -25.65 -16.21 16.52
CA LEU A 12 -25.35 -15.17 15.51
C LEU A 12 -23.98 -14.46 15.68
N PHE A 13 -23.11 -14.90 16.59
CA PHE A 13 -21.84 -14.22 16.89
C PHE A 13 -20.56 -14.95 16.42
N ALA A 14 -20.66 -16.05 15.66
CA ALA A 14 -19.52 -16.95 15.43
C ALA A 14 -18.77 -16.77 14.09
N THR A 15 -18.97 -15.69 13.32
CA THR A 15 -18.23 -15.51 12.05
C THR A 15 -17.64 -14.11 11.89
N PHE A 16 -16.85 -13.66 12.87
CA PHE A 16 -15.74 -12.75 12.54
C PHE A 16 -14.61 -13.62 12.02
N ALA A 17 -14.68 -13.96 10.73
CA ALA A 17 -13.55 -14.55 10.03
C ALA A 17 -12.38 -13.57 10.17
N MET A 18 -11.41 -13.92 11.03
CA MET A 18 -10.10 -13.31 11.00
C MET A 18 -9.45 -13.72 9.68
N ALA A 19 -9.68 -12.93 8.64
CA ALA A 19 -8.84 -12.93 7.45
C ALA A 19 -7.48 -12.37 7.85
N GLN A 20 -6.68 -13.17 8.55
CA GLN A 20 -5.25 -12.91 8.67
C GLN A 20 -4.66 -13.22 7.30
N SER A 21 -4.55 -12.18 6.46
CA SER A 21 -3.74 -12.26 5.25
C SER A 21 -2.32 -12.56 5.71
N GLU A 22 -1.84 -13.77 5.42
CA GLU A 22 -0.42 -14.09 5.51
C GLU A 22 0.34 -12.99 4.76
N ASP A 23 1.38 -12.41 5.40
CA ASP A 23 2.18 -11.31 4.83
C ASP A 23 2.83 -11.77 3.51
N GLU A 24 2.12 -11.64 2.40
CA GLU A 24 2.58 -12.10 1.10
C GLU A 24 3.86 -11.33 0.73
N LYS A 25 4.89 -12.09 0.38
CA LYS A 25 6.17 -11.54 -0.05
C LYS A 25 6.03 -11.08 -1.50
N ILE A 26 6.07 -9.77 -1.69
CA ILE A 26 5.95 -9.12 -2.99
C ILE A 26 7.34 -8.90 -3.58
N GLU A 27 7.53 -9.30 -4.83
CA GLU A 27 8.72 -9.03 -5.64
C GLU A 27 8.29 -8.76 -7.08
N LEU A 28 8.22 -7.47 -7.45
CA LEU A 28 7.63 -7.01 -8.70
C LEU A 28 8.60 -6.07 -9.43
N LYS A 29 8.47 -6.04 -10.76
CA LYS A 29 9.27 -5.17 -11.65
C LYS A 29 8.38 -4.14 -12.34
N ASN A 30 8.97 -3.01 -12.72
CA ASN A 30 8.28 -1.94 -13.46
C ASN A 30 7.00 -1.43 -12.77
N VAL A 31 6.99 -1.41 -11.43
CA VAL A 31 5.87 -0.91 -10.64
C VAL A 31 5.82 0.61 -10.73
N GLU A 32 4.61 1.19 -10.81
CA GLU A 32 4.46 2.64 -10.75
C GLU A 32 4.81 3.15 -9.35
N ALA A 33 5.71 4.12 -9.29
CA ALA A 33 6.17 4.78 -8.08
C ALA A 33 6.04 6.30 -8.24
N SER A 34 5.36 6.95 -7.29
CA SER A 34 5.13 8.39 -7.30
C SER A 34 4.73 8.89 -5.91
N CYS A 35 4.42 10.19 -5.79
CA CYS A 35 3.76 10.71 -4.61
C CYS A 35 2.32 10.16 -4.52
N GLY A 36 1.99 9.56 -3.37
CA GLY A 36 0.67 9.03 -3.08
C GLY A 36 -0.43 10.07 -3.17
N GLN A 37 -0.21 11.24 -2.57
CA GLN A 37 -1.20 12.31 -2.52
C GLN A 37 -1.32 13.06 -3.85
N CYS A 38 -0.20 13.38 -4.51
CA CYS A 38 -0.22 14.19 -5.73
C CYS A 38 -0.68 13.40 -6.96
N ASN A 39 -0.24 12.15 -7.11
CA ASN A 39 -0.41 11.40 -8.37
C ASN A 39 -1.30 10.16 -8.22
N PHE A 40 -1.47 9.61 -7.02
CA PHE A 40 -2.27 8.39 -6.79
C PHE A 40 -3.55 8.62 -5.98
N GLY A 41 -3.87 9.87 -5.59
CA GLY A 41 -5.11 10.20 -4.90
C GLY A 41 -5.25 9.59 -3.51
N LEU A 42 -4.14 9.19 -2.86
CA LEU A 42 -4.19 8.71 -1.49
C LEU A 42 -4.50 9.86 -0.52
N GLU A 43 -5.43 9.62 0.40
CA GLU A 43 -5.74 10.59 1.45
C GLU A 43 -4.57 10.76 2.44
N GLY A 44 -4.38 11.99 2.90
CA GLY A 44 -3.33 12.34 3.84
C GLY A 44 -2.79 13.74 3.62
N LYS A 45 -1.72 14.09 4.35
CA LYS A 45 -1.01 15.37 4.22
C LYS A 45 0.45 15.13 3.83
N GLY A 46 1.09 16.12 3.22
CA GLY A 46 2.49 16.07 2.79
C GLY A 46 2.73 15.42 1.43
N CYS A 47 4.00 15.15 1.09
CA CYS A 47 4.40 14.39 -0.11
C CYS A 47 5.03 13.07 0.36
N ASN A 48 4.30 11.95 0.28
CA ASN A 48 4.76 10.64 0.70
C ASN A 48 4.90 9.70 -0.50
N LEU A 49 5.97 8.92 -0.53
CA LEU A 49 6.21 7.94 -1.58
C LEU A 49 5.14 6.84 -1.54
N ALA A 50 4.67 6.45 -2.71
CA ALA A 50 3.70 5.38 -2.89
C ALA A 50 4.04 4.54 -4.12
N VAL A 51 3.55 3.30 -4.12
CA VAL A 51 3.59 2.39 -5.27
C VAL A 51 2.19 1.91 -5.64
N LYS A 52 1.95 1.63 -6.91
CA LYS A 52 0.69 1.03 -7.39
C LYS A 52 0.90 -0.44 -7.73
N ILE A 53 0.34 -1.33 -6.89
CA ILE A 53 0.42 -2.78 -7.03
C ILE A 53 -0.98 -3.26 -7.40
N ASP A 54 -1.12 -3.95 -8.53
CA ASP A 54 -2.40 -4.47 -9.06
C ASP A 54 -3.52 -3.41 -9.08
N GLY A 55 -3.17 -2.20 -9.54
CA GLY A 55 -4.11 -1.08 -9.64
C GLY A 55 -4.38 -0.35 -8.33
N LYS A 56 -3.96 -0.88 -7.17
CA LYS A 56 -4.14 -0.24 -5.86
C LYS A 56 -2.87 0.45 -5.39
N ALA A 57 -3.01 1.68 -4.91
CA ALA A 57 -1.90 2.47 -4.39
C ALA A 57 -1.66 2.18 -2.90
N TYR A 58 -0.39 2.10 -2.51
CA TYR A 58 0.06 1.88 -1.14
C TYR A 58 1.17 2.87 -0.81
N PHE A 59 1.09 3.52 0.35
CA PHE A 59 2.23 4.28 0.86
C PHE A 59 3.41 3.34 1.12
N VAL A 60 4.60 3.82 0.81
CA VAL A 60 5.86 3.10 1.02
C VAL A 60 6.48 3.52 2.34
N ASP A 61 6.89 2.55 3.13
CA ASP A 61 7.73 2.75 4.30
C ASP A 61 9.17 2.30 4.00
N ASN A 62 10.12 2.77 4.81
CA ASN A 62 11.57 2.51 4.72
C ASN A 62 12.28 3.10 3.50
N VAL A 63 11.58 3.85 2.64
CA VAL A 63 12.17 4.59 1.52
C VAL A 63 11.63 6.01 1.56
N GLY A 64 12.53 6.99 1.69
CA GLY A 64 12.15 8.39 1.74
C GLY A 64 11.81 8.95 0.36
N ILE A 65 10.84 9.85 0.27
CA ILE A 65 10.47 10.48 -1.01
C ILE A 65 11.61 11.29 -1.64
N ASN A 66 12.53 11.81 -0.85
CA ASN A 66 13.70 12.57 -1.35
C ASN A 66 14.95 11.69 -1.52
N GLN A 67 14.88 10.38 -1.24
CA GLN A 67 16.04 9.49 -1.27
C GLN A 67 16.60 9.28 -2.68
N HIS A 68 15.79 9.59 -3.71
CA HIS A 68 16.16 9.48 -5.12
C HIS A 68 16.26 10.84 -5.82
N GLY A 69 16.40 11.94 -5.05
CA GLY A 69 16.53 13.30 -5.57
C GLY A 69 15.42 14.25 -5.11
N ASN A 70 15.38 15.45 -5.71
CA ASN A 70 14.36 16.45 -5.40
C ASN A 70 12.97 15.98 -5.84
N SER A 71 12.06 15.76 -4.90
CA SER A 71 10.69 15.32 -5.16
C SER A 71 9.86 16.30 -5.99
N HIS A 72 10.23 17.59 -6.00
CA HIS A 72 9.61 18.64 -6.83
C HIS A 72 10.41 18.97 -8.10
N GLY A 73 11.50 18.26 -8.39
CA GLY A 73 12.19 18.39 -9.66
C GLY A 73 11.34 17.83 -10.81
N GLU A 74 11.73 18.11 -12.05
CA GLU A 74 11.03 17.65 -13.27
C GLU A 74 10.74 16.13 -13.26
N HIS A 75 11.69 15.34 -12.75
CA HIS A 75 11.56 13.88 -12.60
C HIS A 75 11.37 13.44 -11.15
N GLY A 76 10.97 14.36 -10.27
CA GLY A 76 10.67 14.10 -8.88
C GLY A 76 9.30 13.43 -8.71
N TYR A 77 9.12 12.69 -7.60
CA TYR A 77 7.90 11.91 -7.39
C TYR A 77 6.62 12.75 -7.25
N CYS A 78 6.68 14.02 -6.83
CA CYS A 78 5.49 14.86 -6.78
C CYS A 78 5.10 15.32 -8.22
N MET A 79 6.05 15.34 -9.18
CA MET A 79 5.85 15.84 -10.55
C MET A 79 5.66 14.73 -11.60
N ALA A 80 6.13 13.51 -11.33
CA ALA A 80 6.13 12.42 -12.30
C ALA A 80 5.76 11.07 -11.68
N ILE A 81 5.16 10.20 -12.50
CA ILE A 81 5.02 8.77 -12.22
C ILE A 81 6.23 8.05 -12.82
N ARG A 82 6.99 7.37 -11.97
CA ARG A 82 8.20 6.63 -12.34
C ARG A 82 7.99 5.13 -12.25
N LYS A 83 8.97 4.37 -12.73
CA LYS A 83 9.00 2.91 -12.65
C LYS A 83 10.08 2.45 -11.68
N ALA A 84 9.77 1.45 -10.88
CA ALA A 84 10.71 0.86 -9.93
C ALA A 84 10.55 -0.66 -9.85
N ASP A 85 11.64 -1.35 -9.54
CA ASP A 85 11.59 -2.75 -9.11
C ASP A 85 11.55 -2.78 -7.58
N ILE A 86 10.61 -3.51 -6.99
CA ILE A 86 10.34 -3.49 -5.56
C ILE A 86 10.34 -4.88 -4.96
N LYS A 87 10.77 -4.98 -3.71
CA LYS A 87 10.62 -6.19 -2.88
C LYS A 87 10.15 -5.79 -1.50
N GLY A 88 9.17 -6.47 -0.94
CA GLY A 88 8.61 -6.12 0.36
C GLY A 88 7.41 -6.96 0.74
N LYS A 89 6.54 -6.36 1.53
CA LYS A 89 5.24 -6.93 1.93
C LYS A 89 4.27 -5.79 2.25
N ILE A 90 2.98 -6.05 2.13
CA ILE A 90 1.95 -5.12 2.59
C ILE A 90 1.60 -5.49 4.02
N VAL A 91 1.78 -4.56 4.96
CA VAL A 91 1.43 -4.73 6.37
C VAL A 91 0.60 -3.51 6.77
N ASP A 92 -0.58 -3.74 7.35
CA ASP A 92 -1.51 -2.68 7.76
C ASP A 92 -1.82 -1.67 6.65
N GLY A 93 -1.98 -2.15 5.42
CA GLY A 93 -2.29 -1.31 4.25
C GLY A 93 -1.13 -0.45 3.74
N ARG A 94 0.11 -0.69 4.20
CA ARG A 94 1.32 0.01 3.74
C ARG A 94 2.33 -0.96 3.17
N PHE A 95 3.03 -0.56 2.11
CA PHE A 95 4.11 -1.35 1.53
C PHE A 95 5.39 -1.13 2.33
N LYS A 96 5.79 -2.14 3.11
CA LYS A 96 7.07 -2.15 3.83
C LYS A 96 8.18 -2.60 2.88
N ALA A 97 8.92 -1.64 2.32
CA ALA A 97 9.99 -1.95 1.37
C ALA A 97 11.17 -2.65 2.06
N LYS A 98 11.64 -3.72 1.42
CA LYS A 98 12.96 -4.35 1.64
C LYS A 98 13.95 -3.98 0.54
N LYS A 99 13.46 -3.74 -0.68
CA LYS A 99 14.22 -3.29 -1.84
C LYS A 99 13.37 -2.32 -2.65
N PHE A 100 13.99 -1.28 -3.18
CA PHE A 100 13.35 -0.28 -4.03
C PHE A 100 14.38 0.28 -5.02
N ASP A 101 14.38 -0.25 -6.24
CA ASP A 101 15.28 0.18 -7.31
C ASP A 101 14.49 1.06 -8.29
N LEU A 102 14.65 2.38 -8.14
CA LEU A 102 14.08 3.33 -9.09
C LEU A 102 14.79 3.22 -10.43
N HIS A 103 14.02 3.07 -11.51
CA HIS A 103 14.58 3.10 -12.87
C HIS A 103 14.99 4.52 -13.26
N PRO A 104 15.99 4.71 -14.14
CA PRO A 104 16.40 6.03 -14.63
C PRO A 104 15.23 6.86 -15.19
N ALA A 105 15.36 8.19 -15.12
CA ALA A 105 14.37 9.07 -15.74
C ALA A 105 14.49 8.90 -17.26
N LYS A 106 13.36 8.91 -17.96
CA LYS A 106 13.34 8.96 -19.42
C LYS A 106 13.36 10.41 -19.88
#